data_AF-A0A545S9N2-F1
#
_entry.id   AF-A0A545S9N2-F1
#
_cell.length_a   1.000
_cell.length_b   1.000
_cell.length_c   1.000
_cell.angle_alpha   90.00
_cell.angle_beta   90.00
_cell.angle_gamma   90.00
#
_symmetry.space_group_name_H-M   'P 1'
#
loop_
_entity.id
_entity.type
_entity.pdbx_description
1 polymer ?
#
loop_
_entity_poly.entity_id
_entity_poly.type
_entity_poly.pdbx_seq_one_letter_code
_entity_poly.pdbx_strand_id
1 'polypeptide(L)'
;MPWPRFEPLPGPFGRLRRLKQNLHDIAALIGQTEVIHVHSAVFDTEAINYFVRGLPRLTGATTLRARILPDGLINIRRYPLTRPKRLAQCLRKLRRLIAPELDYTCFSGDRIGSDAPFVDRIYTLPLIPHQYPPGKVAELPPLVERSPDMDIDNRRALVVGQPLSGARLMSEAQVEAVGREIEAWLKVHGIEEVHYKAHPKDPRRELLRPSYEILDLDEPLESYMARHAYAHVLGVRSTVLFLAREIYGPETSIIAFGLDRVRFKSAEERRDMLDLMHHLKIEVR
;
A
#
# COMPACT_ATOMS: atom_id res chain seq x y z
N MET A 1 -10.28 3.58 -14.38
CA MET A 1 -9.94 2.94 -15.67
C MET A 1 -10.10 1.42 -15.52
N PRO A 2 -10.91 0.75 -16.35
CA PRO A 2 -11.14 -0.70 -16.26
C PRO A 2 -9.84 -1.48 -16.41
N TRP A 3 -9.62 -2.47 -15.54
CA TRP A 3 -8.35 -3.19 -15.50
C TRP A 3 -8.31 -4.29 -16.58
N PRO A 4 -7.40 -4.26 -17.58
CA PRO A 4 -7.50 -5.11 -18.77
C PRO A 4 -7.51 -6.62 -18.52
N ARG A 5 -6.99 -7.07 -17.37
CA ARG A 5 -7.01 -8.49 -16.97
C ARG A 5 -8.38 -8.91 -16.42
N PHE A 6 -9.09 -8.03 -15.73
CA PHE A 6 -10.36 -8.33 -15.07
C PHE A 6 -11.56 -7.88 -15.91
N GLU A 7 -11.38 -6.86 -16.75
CA GLU A 7 -12.43 -6.26 -17.58
C GLU A 7 -11.99 -6.15 -19.06
N PRO A 8 -11.68 -7.27 -19.73
CA PRO A 8 -11.37 -7.26 -21.16
C PRO A 8 -12.60 -6.85 -21.99
N LEU A 9 -12.38 -6.32 -23.20
CA LEU A 9 -13.49 -6.12 -24.15
C LEU A 9 -14.03 -7.47 -24.67
N PRO A 10 -15.31 -7.56 -25.09
CA PRO A 10 -15.89 -8.81 -25.60
C PRO A 10 -15.19 -9.33 -26.85
N GLY A 11 -14.96 -10.64 -26.95
CA GLY A 11 -14.39 -11.32 -28.13
C GLY A 11 -12.88 -11.59 -28.06
N PRO A 12 -12.28 -12.15 -29.13
CA PRO A 12 -10.85 -12.46 -29.16
C PRO A 12 -10.00 -11.20 -28.98
N PHE A 13 -8.84 -11.36 -28.35
CA PHE A 13 -7.91 -10.26 -28.02
C PHE A 13 -8.54 -9.10 -27.23
N GLY A 14 -9.63 -9.34 -26.50
CA GLY A 14 -10.33 -8.34 -25.70
C GLY A 14 -9.43 -7.53 -24.76
N ARG A 15 -8.43 -8.20 -24.16
CA ARG A 15 -7.41 -7.55 -23.32
C ARG A 15 -6.51 -6.59 -24.09
N LEU A 16 -6.09 -6.95 -25.30
CA LEU A 16 -5.26 -6.09 -26.15
C LEU A 16 -6.05 -4.85 -26.58
N ARG A 17 -7.29 -5.05 -27.03
CA ARG A 17 -8.18 -3.95 -27.39
C ARG A 17 -8.47 -3.04 -26.20
N ARG A 18 -8.69 -3.60 -25.00
CA ARG A 18 -8.85 -2.84 -23.77
C ARG A 18 -7.61 -2.00 -23.43
N LEU A 19 -6.41 -2.57 -23.55
CA LEU A 19 -5.15 -1.84 -23.35
C LEU A 19 -5.02 -0.66 -24.30
N LYS A 20 -5.30 -0.89 -25.59
CA LYS A 20 -5.30 0.15 -26.62
C LYS A 20 -6.32 1.24 -26.31
N GLN A 21 -7.55 0.86 -26.02
CA GLN A 21 -8.62 1.80 -25.67
C GLN A 21 -8.23 2.66 -24.46
N ASN A 22 -7.81 2.04 -23.36
CA ASN A 22 -7.36 2.74 -22.17
C ASN A 22 -6.24 3.76 -22.47
N LEU A 23 -5.25 3.38 -23.30
CA LEU A 23 -4.17 4.27 -23.69
C LEU A 23 -4.67 5.48 -24.50
N HIS A 24 -5.58 5.26 -25.45
CA HIS A 24 -6.16 6.33 -26.26
C HIS A 24 -7.08 7.24 -25.44
N ASP A 25 -7.91 6.68 -24.58
CA ASP A 25 -8.83 7.45 -23.73
C ASP A 25 -8.04 8.37 -22.79
N ILE A 26 -6.97 7.86 -22.17
CA ILE A 26 -6.08 8.68 -21.31
C ILE A 26 -5.33 9.73 -22.14
N ALA A 27 -4.81 9.38 -23.32
CA ALA A 27 -4.14 10.35 -24.18
C ALA A 27 -5.09 11.47 -24.64
N ALA A 28 -6.34 11.14 -24.95
CA ALA A 28 -7.37 12.11 -25.32
C ALA A 28 -7.72 13.06 -24.15
N LEU A 29 -7.78 12.54 -22.92
CA LEU A 29 -7.99 13.35 -21.71
C LEU A 29 -6.81 14.29 -21.42
N ILE A 30 -5.57 13.87 -21.70
CA ILE A 30 -4.38 14.70 -21.53
C ILE A 30 -4.32 15.80 -22.61
N GLY A 31 -4.68 15.47 -23.85
CA GLY A 31 -4.53 16.37 -24.99
C GLY A 31 -3.06 16.52 -25.43
N GLN A 32 -2.78 17.56 -26.22
CA GLN A 32 -1.40 17.89 -26.61
C GLN A 32 -0.67 18.55 -25.44
N THR A 33 0.52 18.06 -25.12
CA THR A 33 1.35 18.60 -24.04
C THR A 33 2.82 18.35 -24.33
N GLU A 34 3.69 19.12 -23.70
CA GLU A 34 5.14 18.94 -23.80
C GLU A 34 5.66 17.91 -22.77
N VAL A 35 5.06 17.89 -21.57
CA VAL A 35 5.57 17.12 -20.43
C VAL A 35 4.46 16.30 -19.79
N ILE A 36 4.74 15.02 -19.53
CA ILE A 36 3.85 14.11 -18.81
C ILE A 36 4.53 13.57 -17.56
N HIS A 37 3.85 13.67 -16.42
CA HIS A 37 4.26 12.99 -15.19
C HIS A 37 3.32 11.80 -14.92
N VAL A 38 3.83 10.58 -15.01
CA VAL A 38 3.06 9.36 -14.73
C VAL A 38 3.41 8.89 -13.33
N HIS A 39 2.43 8.90 -12.43
CA HIS A 39 2.58 8.39 -11.07
C HIS A 39 1.90 7.02 -10.96
N SER A 40 2.60 6.02 -10.42
CA SER A 40 2.06 4.67 -10.23
C SER A 40 2.74 3.97 -9.05
N ALA A 41 2.07 3.04 -8.39
CA ALA A 41 2.70 2.16 -7.40
C ALA A 41 3.74 1.23 -8.03
N VAL A 42 3.49 0.77 -9.26
CA VAL A 42 4.31 -0.21 -9.97
C VAL A 42 4.30 0.01 -11.49
N PHE A 43 5.38 -0.39 -12.16
CA PHE A 43 5.52 -0.32 -13.63
C PHE A 43 5.69 -1.70 -14.32
N ASP A 44 5.59 -2.83 -13.62
CA ASP A 44 5.63 -4.18 -14.25
C ASP A 44 4.28 -4.66 -14.82
N THR A 45 3.22 -3.88 -14.61
CA THR A 45 1.88 -4.22 -15.08
C THR A 45 1.67 -3.71 -16.50
N GLU A 46 0.99 -4.52 -17.31
CA GLU A 46 0.60 -4.12 -18.66
C GLU A 46 -0.34 -2.92 -18.66
N ALA A 47 -1.14 -2.72 -17.60
CA ALA A 47 -2.08 -1.61 -17.51
C ALA A 47 -1.39 -0.24 -17.45
N ILE A 48 -0.16 -0.17 -16.94
CA ILE A 48 0.58 1.08 -16.72
C ILE A 48 1.80 1.19 -17.63
N ASN A 49 2.56 0.10 -17.85
CA ASN A 49 3.85 0.17 -18.53
C ASN A 49 3.77 0.76 -19.96
N TYR A 50 2.69 0.47 -20.69
CA TYR A 50 2.51 1.01 -22.04
C TYR A 50 2.38 2.53 -22.05
N PHE A 51 1.98 3.18 -20.96
CA PHE A 51 1.90 4.64 -20.89
C PHE A 51 3.27 5.31 -21.05
N VAL A 52 4.34 4.65 -20.59
CA VAL A 52 5.71 5.17 -20.64
C VAL A 52 6.16 5.51 -22.07
N ARG A 53 5.71 4.76 -23.07
CA ARG A 53 6.05 5.00 -24.49
C ARG A 53 4.85 5.37 -25.35
N GLY A 54 3.66 4.95 -24.96
CA GLY A 54 2.42 5.21 -25.68
C GLY A 54 1.95 6.65 -25.53
N LEU A 55 1.95 7.20 -24.31
CA LEU A 55 1.42 8.56 -24.09
C LEU A 55 2.23 9.63 -24.83
N PRO A 56 3.58 9.66 -24.81
CA PRO A 56 4.34 10.67 -25.54
C PRO A 56 4.02 10.70 -27.04
N ARG A 57 3.87 9.53 -27.65
CA ARG A 57 3.53 9.42 -29.08
C ARG A 57 2.14 9.95 -29.42
N LEU A 58 1.17 9.79 -28.52
CA LEU A 58 -0.21 10.18 -28.76
C LEU A 58 -0.50 11.64 -28.38
N THR A 59 0.32 12.22 -27.52
CA THR A 59 0.13 13.58 -26.95
C THR A 59 1.14 14.59 -27.46
N GLY A 60 2.14 14.17 -28.25
CA GLY A 60 3.23 15.04 -28.69
C GLY A 60 4.27 15.36 -27.61
N ALA A 61 4.17 14.76 -26.42
CA ALA A 61 5.08 15.06 -25.32
C ALA A 61 6.53 14.69 -25.65
N THR A 62 7.43 15.64 -25.44
CA THR A 62 8.87 15.46 -25.60
C THR A 62 9.47 14.78 -24.37
N THR A 63 8.84 14.99 -23.20
CA THR A 63 9.33 14.51 -21.91
C THR A 63 8.27 13.71 -21.17
N LEU A 64 8.63 12.50 -20.73
CA LEU A 64 7.84 11.71 -19.79
C LEU A 64 8.66 11.37 -18.56
N ARG A 65 8.11 11.66 -17.38
CA ARG A 65 8.71 11.34 -16.08
C ARG A 65 7.84 10.32 -15.37
N ALA A 66 8.37 9.12 -15.19
CA ALA A 66 7.68 8.07 -14.45
C ALA A 66 8.09 8.11 -12.98
N ARG A 67 7.12 8.15 -12.08
CA ARG A 67 7.34 8.30 -10.65
C ARG A 67 6.60 7.23 -9.87
N ILE A 68 7.24 6.73 -8.82
CA ILE A 68 6.68 5.69 -7.97
C ILE A 68 6.05 6.34 -6.73
N LEU A 69 4.77 6.04 -6.47
CA LEU A 69 4.08 6.44 -5.24
C LEU A 69 4.06 5.26 -4.24
N PRO A 70 4.13 5.53 -2.92
CA PRO A 70 4.00 4.48 -1.91
C PRO A 70 2.58 3.89 -1.94
N ASP A 71 2.46 2.57 -2.07
CA ASP A 71 1.20 1.81 -2.00
C ASP A 71 1.25 0.89 -0.79
N GLY A 72 1.05 1.49 0.39
CA GLY A 72 1.19 0.84 1.69
C GLY A 72 2.56 0.18 1.90
N LEU A 73 2.58 -0.91 2.67
CA LEU A 73 3.81 -1.64 3.03
C LEU A 73 4.43 -2.42 1.86
N ILE A 74 3.81 -2.43 0.68
CA ILE A 74 4.34 -3.11 -0.51
C ILE A 74 5.62 -2.42 -1.00
N ASN A 75 5.81 -1.13 -0.70
CA ASN A 75 6.94 -0.33 -1.20
C ASN A 75 8.07 -0.12 -0.18
N ILE A 76 8.21 -1.04 0.77
CA ILE A 76 9.31 -1.00 1.76
C ILE A 76 10.54 -1.73 1.23
N ARG A 77 10.33 -2.71 0.34
CA ARG A 77 11.39 -3.58 -0.16
C ARG A 77 11.45 -3.64 -1.68
N ARG A 78 12.62 -4.08 -2.15
CA ARG A 78 12.83 -4.47 -3.54
C ARG A 78 12.34 -5.90 -3.76
N TYR A 79 11.70 -6.12 -4.90
CA TYR A 79 11.27 -7.42 -5.36
C TYR A 79 12.01 -7.72 -6.67
N PRO A 80 13.17 -8.38 -6.63
CA PRO A 80 13.98 -8.57 -7.82
C PRO A 80 13.20 -9.30 -8.93
N LEU A 81 13.31 -8.79 -10.16
CA LEU A 81 12.74 -9.40 -11.36
C LEU A 81 13.45 -10.71 -11.67
N THR A 82 12.70 -11.81 -11.57
CA THR A 82 13.15 -13.14 -11.97
C THR A 82 13.38 -13.21 -13.48
N ARG A 83 14.27 -14.11 -13.93
CA ARG A 83 14.56 -14.32 -15.36
C ARG A 83 13.30 -14.58 -16.20
N PRO A 84 12.34 -15.42 -15.77
CA PRO A 84 11.10 -15.63 -16.53
C PRO A 84 10.28 -14.35 -16.68
N LYS A 85 10.23 -13.50 -15.65
CA LYS A 85 9.52 -12.22 -15.74
C LYS A 85 10.19 -11.26 -16.72
N ARG A 86 11.53 -11.26 -16.82
CA ARG A 86 12.25 -10.46 -17.83
C ARG A 86 11.92 -10.93 -19.25
N LEU A 87 11.90 -12.23 -19.49
CA LEU A 87 11.50 -12.79 -20.78
C LEU A 87 10.05 -12.46 -21.15
N ALA A 88 9.14 -12.54 -20.17
CA ALA A 88 7.73 -12.18 -20.36
C ALA A 88 7.55 -10.71 -20.78
N GLN A 89 8.42 -9.79 -20.34
CA GLN A 89 8.40 -8.40 -20.82
C GLN A 89 8.73 -8.32 -22.31
N CYS A 90 9.70 -9.10 -22.79
CA CYS A 90 10.01 -9.17 -24.22
C CYS A 90 8.82 -9.67 -25.03
N LEU A 91 8.10 -10.69 -24.56
CA LEU A 91 6.86 -11.16 -25.20
C LEU A 91 5.78 -10.07 -25.23
N ARG A 92 5.63 -9.30 -24.15
CA ARG A 92 4.69 -8.16 -24.10
C ARG A 92 5.08 -7.04 -25.08
N LYS A 93 6.38 -6.86 -25.32
CA LYS A 93 6.90 -5.88 -26.29
C LYS A 93 6.55 -6.26 -27.73
N LEU A 94 6.46 -7.55 -28.07
CA LEU A 94 6.09 -8.02 -29.41
C LEU A 94 4.72 -7.54 -29.88
N ARG A 95 3.83 -7.14 -28.96
CA ARG A 95 2.52 -6.58 -29.30
C ARG A 95 2.60 -5.29 -30.14
N ARG A 96 3.73 -4.59 -30.09
CA ARG A 96 4.01 -3.43 -30.96
C ARG A 96 3.93 -3.76 -32.45
N LEU A 97 4.08 -5.04 -32.83
CA LEU A 97 3.95 -5.49 -34.22
C LEU A 97 2.50 -5.44 -34.71
N ILE A 98 1.53 -5.55 -33.81
CA ILE A 98 0.08 -5.53 -34.13
C ILE A 98 -0.53 -4.17 -33.78
N ALA A 99 -0.05 -3.54 -32.70
CA ALA A 99 -0.50 -2.23 -32.24
C ALA A 99 0.75 -1.41 -31.84
N PRO A 100 1.32 -0.59 -32.75
CA PRO A 100 2.57 0.14 -32.53
C PRO A 100 2.63 1.00 -31.26
N GLU A 101 1.48 1.49 -30.81
CA GLU A 101 1.28 2.25 -29.57
C GLU A 101 1.48 1.40 -28.30
N LEU A 102 1.31 0.08 -28.38
CA LEU A 102 1.55 -0.86 -27.28
C LEU A 102 3.02 -1.31 -27.26
N ASP A 103 3.93 -0.34 -27.12
CA ASP A 103 5.37 -0.57 -26.98
C ASP A 103 5.77 -0.73 -25.51
N TYR A 104 5.91 -1.98 -25.05
CA TYR A 104 6.29 -2.27 -23.66
C TYR A 104 7.74 -1.82 -23.41
N THR A 105 7.95 -1.09 -22.32
CA THR A 105 9.28 -0.68 -21.85
C THR A 105 9.83 -1.76 -20.94
N CYS A 106 10.76 -2.56 -21.47
CA CYS A 106 11.44 -3.59 -20.70
C CYS A 106 12.43 -2.96 -19.71
N PHE A 107 12.50 -3.52 -18.50
CA PHE A 107 13.45 -3.11 -17.46
C PHE A 107 13.90 -4.31 -16.61
N SER A 108 14.97 -4.10 -15.86
CA SER A 108 15.60 -5.07 -14.96
C SER A 108 15.73 -4.51 -13.55
N GLY A 109 16.34 -5.27 -12.64
CA GLY A 109 16.41 -4.90 -11.22
C GLY A 109 15.12 -5.24 -10.49
N ASP A 110 14.52 -4.26 -9.85
CA ASP A 110 13.33 -4.36 -9.03
C ASP A 110 12.04 -4.38 -9.86
N ARG A 111 11.10 -5.23 -9.48
CA ARG A 111 9.81 -5.46 -10.13
C ARG A 111 8.94 -4.23 -10.17
N ILE A 112 8.95 -3.38 -9.14
CA ILE A 112 8.09 -2.19 -9.16
C ILE A 112 8.60 -1.13 -10.16
N GLY A 113 9.85 -1.25 -10.62
CA GLY A 113 10.49 -0.33 -11.55
C GLY A 113 11.42 0.69 -10.89
N SER A 114 11.75 0.55 -9.60
CA SER A 114 12.62 1.50 -8.89
C SER A 114 14.00 1.65 -9.55
N ASP A 115 14.56 0.55 -10.07
CA ASP A 115 15.81 0.54 -10.82
C ASP A 115 15.66 0.93 -12.30
N ALA A 116 14.43 1.08 -12.79
CA ALA A 116 14.21 1.32 -14.21
C ALA A 116 14.75 2.69 -14.62
N PRO A 117 15.47 2.82 -15.76
CA PRO A 117 16.03 4.09 -16.19
C PRO A 117 14.99 5.19 -16.47
N PHE A 118 13.77 4.79 -16.82
CA PHE A 118 12.67 5.73 -17.11
C PHE A 118 11.99 6.26 -15.83
N VAL A 119 12.27 5.68 -14.66
CA VAL A 119 11.78 6.18 -13.37
C VAL A 119 12.78 7.18 -12.82
N ASP A 120 12.34 8.43 -12.68
CA ASP A 120 13.17 9.56 -12.22
C ASP A 120 12.98 9.85 -10.73
N ARG A 121 11.81 9.54 -10.16
CA ARG A 121 11.50 9.80 -8.74
C ARG A 121 10.73 8.68 -8.08
N ILE A 122 11.04 8.42 -6.82
CA ILE A 122 10.39 7.44 -5.95
C ILE A 122 10.02 8.15 -4.66
N TYR A 123 8.72 8.23 -4.38
CA TYR A 123 8.21 8.85 -3.19
C TYR A 123 8.17 7.85 -2.03
N THR A 124 8.68 8.25 -0.88
CA THR A 124 8.72 7.42 0.34
C THR A 124 8.00 8.13 1.48
N LEU A 125 7.46 7.34 2.42
CA LEU A 125 6.89 7.88 3.65
C LEU A 125 8.00 8.09 4.69
N PRO A 126 7.88 9.11 5.54
CA PRO A 126 8.82 9.33 6.65
C PRO A 126 8.98 8.10 7.52
N LEU A 127 10.17 7.91 8.10
CA LEU A 127 10.50 6.85 9.07
C LEU A 127 10.43 5.41 8.53
N ILE A 128 9.95 5.19 7.31
CA ILE A 128 9.87 3.86 6.72
C ILE A 128 11.19 3.55 5.98
N PRO A 129 11.99 2.57 6.44
CA PRO A 129 13.23 2.20 5.78
C PRO A 129 12.95 1.67 4.38
N HIS A 130 13.84 1.99 3.43
CA HIS A 130 13.72 1.54 2.05
C HIS A 130 15.08 1.19 1.44
N GLN A 131 15.06 0.36 0.39
CA GLN A 131 16.27 -0.07 -0.32
C GLN A 131 16.43 0.60 -1.70
N TYR A 132 15.68 1.68 -1.95
CA TYR A 132 15.67 2.36 -3.24
C TYR A 132 16.95 3.15 -3.54
N PRO A 133 17.27 3.38 -4.83
CA PRO A 133 18.43 4.18 -5.23
C PRO A 133 18.35 5.61 -4.65
N PRO A 134 19.33 6.08 -3.88
CA PRO A 134 19.24 7.35 -3.14
C PRO A 134 19.03 8.56 -4.06
N GLY A 135 19.64 8.55 -5.25
CA GLY A 135 19.49 9.63 -6.24
C GLY A 135 18.10 9.78 -6.86
N LYS A 136 17.15 8.87 -6.56
CA LYS A 136 15.76 8.94 -7.05
C LYS A 136 14.75 9.17 -5.92
N VAL A 137 15.16 9.04 -4.67
CA VAL A 137 14.24 9.08 -3.54
C VAL A 137 13.86 10.52 -3.22
N ALA A 138 12.57 10.73 -2.99
CA ALA A 138 12.03 11.96 -2.45
C ALA A 138 11.09 11.60 -1.30
N GLU A 139 11.52 11.89 -0.07
CA GLU A 139 10.65 11.72 1.10
C GLU A 139 9.49 12.71 1.03
N LEU A 140 8.28 12.20 1.23
CA LEU A 140 7.09 13.03 1.32
C LEU A 140 6.99 13.67 2.72
N PRO A 141 6.40 14.86 2.85
CA PRO A 141 5.98 15.34 4.15
C PRO A 141 4.97 14.37 4.78
N PRO A 142 4.75 14.45 6.11
CA PRO A 142 3.75 13.63 6.76
C PRO A 142 2.39 13.72 6.06
N LEU A 143 1.71 12.59 5.90
CA LEU A 143 0.43 12.55 5.16
C LEU A 143 -0.66 13.40 5.83
N VAL A 144 -0.55 13.58 7.15
CA VAL A 144 -1.47 14.35 7.97
C VAL A 144 -0.66 15.13 9.00
N GLU A 145 -1.08 16.37 9.26
CA GLU A 145 -0.51 17.20 10.31
C GLU A 145 -1.27 16.95 11.62
N ARG A 146 -0.55 16.58 12.67
CA ARG A 146 -1.12 16.42 14.01
C ARG A 146 -1.59 17.77 14.53
N SER A 147 -2.80 17.83 15.07
CA SER A 147 -3.27 19.04 15.74
C SER A 147 -2.41 19.31 17.00
N PRO A 148 -1.89 20.54 17.19
CA PRO A 148 -0.93 20.85 18.25
C PRO A 148 -1.51 20.71 19.66
N ASP A 149 -2.82 20.92 19.82
CA ASP A 149 -3.50 20.96 21.12
C ASP A 149 -4.10 19.60 21.56
N MET A 150 -3.56 18.49 21.04
CA MET A 150 -4.08 17.16 21.41
C MET A 150 -3.42 16.61 22.66
N ASP A 151 -4.15 16.68 23.78
CA ASP A 151 -3.83 15.94 25.00
C ASP A 151 -4.07 14.44 24.78
N ILE A 152 -3.03 13.65 25.06
CA ILE A 152 -3.10 12.19 25.02
C ILE A 152 -3.75 11.73 26.32
N ASP A 153 -4.99 11.25 26.23
CA ASP A 153 -5.63 10.54 27.34
C ASP A 153 -5.16 9.08 27.36
N ASN A 154 -4.45 8.72 28.43
CA ASN A 154 -3.91 7.38 28.69
C ASN A 154 -4.97 6.28 28.76
N ARG A 155 -6.25 6.64 28.88
CA ARG A 155 -7.36 5.68 28.98
C ARG A 155 -8.04 5.38 27.65
N ARG A 156 -7.55 5.97 26.55
CA ARG A 156 -8.11 5.79 25.20
C ARG A 156 -7.25 4.89 24.34
N ALA A 157 -7.88 3.88 23.75
CA ALA A 157 -7.23 2.97 22.81
C ALA A 157 -8.00 2.84 21.49
N LEU A 158 -7.25 2.68 20.40
CA LEU A 158 -7.79 2.35 19.08
C LEU A 158 -7.39 0.93 18.70
N VAL A 159 -8.38 0.06 18.50
CA VAL A 159 -8.21 -1.28 17.92
C VAL A 159 -8.52 -1.23 16.43
N VAL A 160 -7.55 -1.62 15.62
CA VAL A 160 -7.66 -1.61 14.16
C VAL A 160 -8.02 -3.01 13.66
N GLY A 161 -9.20 -3.13 13.04
CA GLY A 161 -9.66 -4.35 12.39
C GLY A 161 -8.83 -4.72 11.17
N GLN A 162 -8.87 -6.00 10.80
CA GLN A 162 -8.21 -6.53 9.61
C GLN A 162 -8.89 -7.84 9.19
N PRO A 163 -9.04 -8.14 7.89
CA PRO A 163 -9.61 -9.41 7.43
C PRO A 163 -8.58 -10.54 7.56
N LEU A 164 -8.36 -11.06 8.76
CA LEU A 164 -7.35 -12.08 9.05
C LEU A 164 -7.81 -13.45 8.58
N SER A 165 -8.99 -13.90 9.03
CA SER A 165 -9.60 -15.16 8.61
C SER A 165 -10.08 -15.07 7.16
N GLY A 166 -10.71 -13.96 6.79
CA GLY A 166 -11.19 -13.71 5.42
C GLY A 166 -10.08 -13.74 4.38
N ALA A 167 -8.88 -13.24 4.72
CA ALA A 167 -7.70 -13.33 3.86
C ALA A 167 -6.86 -14.60 4.07
N ARG A 168 -7.34 -15.57 4.86
CA ARG A 168 -6.66 -16.84 5.19
C ARG A 168 -5.29 -16.68 5.86
N LEU A 169 -5.09 -15.57 6.57
CA LEU A 169 -3.88 -15.28 7.34
C LEU A 169 -3.90 -16.00 8.70
N MET A 170 -5.08 -16.24 9.26
CA MET A 170 -5.30 -16.96 10.52
C MET A 170 -6.54 -17.85 10.41
N SER A 171 -6.68 -18.84 11.29
CA SER A 171 -7.97 -19.52 11.50
C SER A 171 -8.90 -18.65 12.35
N GLU A 172 -10.22 -18.89 12.27
CA GLU A 172 -11.20 -18.16 13.10
C GLU A 172 -10.92 -18.34 14.60
N ALA A 173 -10.49 -19.52 15.03
CA ALA A 173 -10.08 -19.77 16.41
C ALA A 173 -8.85 -18.96 16.84
N GLN A 174 -7.87 -18.78 15.94
CA GLN A 174 -6.70 -17.94 16.21
C GLN A 174 -7.08 -16.46 16.30
N VAL A 175 -7.96 -15.98 15.41
CA VAL A 175 -8.49 -14.61 15.45
C VAL A 175 -9.22 -14.35 16.76
N GLU A 176 -10.09 -15.28 17.18
CA GLU A 176 -10.81 -15.17 18.45
C GLU A 176 -9.85 -15.16 19.66
N ALA A 177 -8.81 -16.00 19.65
CA ALA A 177 -7.79 -15.98 20.70
C ALA A 177 -7.06 -14.63 20.75
N VAL A 178 -6.61 -14.10 19.61
CA VAL A 178 -5.94 -12.79 19.52
C VAL A 178 -6.86 -11.66 19.98
N GLY A 179 -8.13 -11.67 19.59
CA GLY A 179 -9.08 -10.65 20.06
C GLY A 179 -9.32 -10.70 21.57
N ARG A 180 -9.21 -11.88 22.21
CA ARG A 180 -9.31 -12.00 23.68
C ARG A 180 -8.05 -11.52 24.36
N GLU A 181 -6.88 -11.76 23.77
CA GLU A 181 -5.60 -11.26 24.27
C GLU A 181 -5.55 -9.72 24.24
N ILE A 182 -6.04 -9.10 23.16
CA ILE A 182 -6.20 -7.64 23.08
C ILE A 182 -7.14 -7.15 24.18
N GLU A 183 -8.32 -7.76 24.33
CA GLU A 183 -9.29 -7.35 25.35
C GLU A 183 -8.73 -7.47 26.78
N ALA A 184 -8.04 -8.58 27.08
CA ALA A 184 -7.40 -8.81 28.37
C ALA A 184 -6.30 -7.77 28.63
N TRP A 185 -5.49 -7.47 27.62
CA TRP A 185 -4.45 -6.45 27.72
C TRP A 185 -5.04 -5.06 28.01
N LEU A 186 -6.11 -4.67 27.30
CA LEU A 186 -6.80 -3.39 27.53
C LEU A 186 -7.33 -3.28 28.97
N LYS A 187 -7.92 -4.36 29.50
CA LYS A 187 -8.41 -4.41 30.90
C LYS A 187 -7.28 -4.27 31.91
N VAL A 188 -6.15 -4.96 31.71
CA VAL A 188 -4.98 -4.88 32.61
C VAL A 188 -4.38 -3.47 32.63
N HIS A 189 -4.44 -2.74 31.52
CA HIS A 189 -3.91 -1.39 31.40
C HIS A 189 -4.91 -0.29 31.78
N GLY A 190 -6.09 -0.66 32.28
CA GLY A 190 -7.09 0.31 32.75
C GLY A 190 -7.67 1.19 31.64
N ILE A 191 -7.75 0.67 30.42
CA ILE A 191 -8.33 1.41 29.29
C ILE A 191 -9.85 1.46 29.46
N GLU A 192 -10.40 2.67 29.47
CA GLU A 192 -11.83 2.93 29.70
C GLU A 192 -12.59 3.12 28.37
N GLU A 193 -11.95 3.75 27.39
CA GLU A 193 -12.53 4.06 26.09
C GLU A 193 -11.79 3.31 24.99
N VAL A 194 -12.47 2.33 24.38
CA VAL A 194 -11.91 1.52 23.29
C VAL A 194 -12.69 1.77 22.03
N HIS A 195 -12.02 2.39 21.07
CA HIS A 195 -12.54 2.59 19.73
C HIS A 195 -12.09 1.47 18.80
N TYR A 196 -12.99 0.99 17.97
CA TYR A 196 -12.74 -0.04 16.97
C TYR A 196 -12.99 0.50 15.56
N LYS A 197 -11.95 0.50 14.72
CA LYS A 197 -12.12 0.80 13.30
C LYS A 197 -12.12 -0.49 12.48
N ALA A 198 -13.26 -0.82 11.87
CA ALA A 198 -13.37 -1.92 10.93
C ALA A 198 -12.57 -1.65 9.64
N HIS A 199 -11.92 -2.68 9.12
CA HIS A 199 -11.27 -2.63 7.81
C HIS A 199 -12.33 -2.73 6.70
N PRO A 200 -12.25 -1.95 5.60
CA PRO A 200 -13.29 -1.97 4.55
C PRO A 200 -13.53 -3.35 3.91
N LYS A 201 -12.49 -4.19 3.88
CA LYS A 201 -12.53 -5.57 3.39
C LYS A 201 -12.80 -6.63 4.46
N ASP A 202 -13.11 -6.21 5.69
CA ASP A 202 -13.48 -7.07 6.80
C ASP A 202 -14.95 -6.86 7.19
N PRO A 203 -15.90 -7.49 6.47
CA PRO A 203 -17.32 -7.39 6.81
C PRO A 203 -17.67 -8.10 8.13
N ARG A 204 -16.78 -8.98 8.63
CA ARG A 204 -17.00 -9.78 9.84
C ARG A 204 -16.58 -9.04 11.11
N ARG A 205 -15.84 -7.92 10.99
CA ARG A 205 -15.33 -7.13 12.11
C ARG A 205 -14.58 -8.03 13.09
N GLU A 206 -13.61 -8.77 12.57
CA GLU A 206 -13.05 -9.98 13.18
C GLU A 206 -12.45 -9.80 14.59
N LEU A 207 -11.97 -8.59 14.92
CA LEU A 207 -11.36 -8.26 16.23
C LEU A 207 -12.29 -7.43 17.13
N LEU A 208 -13.54 -7.19 16.71
CA LEU A 208 -14.51 -6.43 17.48
C LEU A 208 -14.90 -7.20 18.76
N ARG A 209 -15.03 -6.46 19.86
CA ARG A 209 -15.57 -6.97 21.13
C ARG A 209 -16.80 -6.17 21.54
N PRO A 210 -17.71 -6.76 22.35
CA PRO A 210 -18.95 -6.09 22.74
C PRO A 210 -18.75 -4.74 23.45
N SER A 211 -17.62 -4.56 24.14
CA SER A 211 -17.30 -3.32 24.86
C SER A 211 -16.68 -2.23 24.00
N TYR A 212 -16.38 -2.48 22.72
CA TYR A 212 -15.73 -1.51 21.86
C TYR A 212 -16.75 -0.65 21.13
N GLU A 213 -16.50 0.66 21.08
CA GLU A 213 -17.28 1.58 20.27
C GLU A 213 -16.79 1.53 18.82
N ILE A 214 -17.70 1.35 17.87
CA ILE A 214 -17.35 1.26 16.46
C ILE A 214 -17.23 2.67 15.88
N LEU A 215 -16.07 2.98 15.33
CA LEU A 215 -15.86 4.20 14.56
C LEU A 215 -16.40 4.02 13.14
N ASP A 216 -17.51 4.69 12.86
CA ASP A 216 -18.01 4.91 11.51
C ASP A 216 -17.57 6.29 11.04
N LEU A 217 -16.70 6.32 10.02
CA LEU A 217 -15.99 7.53 9.60
C LEU A 217 -16.23 7.76 8.11
N ASP A 218 -16.57 8.99 7.74
CA ASP A 218 -16.66 9.45 6.35
C ASP A 218 -15.29 9.91 5.79
N GLU A 219 -14.23 9.76 6.57
CA GLU A 219 -12.86 10.16 6.23
C GLU A 219 -11.84 9.02 6.45
N PRO A 220 -10.61 9.14 5.91
CA PRO A 220 -9.52 8.22 6.24
C PRO A 220 -9.24 8.20 7.74
N LEU A 221 -8.93 7.01 8.27
CA LEU A 221 -8.65 6.82 9.69
C LEU A 221 -7.46 7.69 10.13
N GLU A 222 -6.46 7.85 9.27
CA GLU A 222 -5.28 8.68 9.51
C GLU A 222 -5.65 10.16 9.75
N SER A 223 -6.61 10.69 8.98
CA SER A 223 -7.11 12.05 9.14
C SER A 223 -7.87 12.24 10.44
N TYR A 224 -8.67 11.25 10.83
CA TYR A 224 -9.34 11.22 12.12
C TYR A 224 -8.34 11.16 13.28
N MET A 225 -7.34 10.27 13.19
CA MET A 225 -6.26 10.11 14.17
C MET A 225 -5.44 11.39 14.37
N ALA A 226 -5.19 12.15 13.31
CA ALA A 226 -4.48 13.44 13.42
C ALA A 226 -5.24 14.50 14.27
N ARG A 227 -6.54 14.29 14.49
CA ARG A 227 -7.42 15.18 15.28
C ARG A 227 -7.96 14.55 16.56
N HIS A 228 -7.70 13.26 16.79
CA HIS A 228 -8.11 12.54 18.01
C HIS A 228 -6.97 11.69 18.52
N ALA A 229 -6.37 12.08 19.64
CA ALA A 229 -5.26 11.33 20.24
C ALA A 229 -5.71 10.01 20.88
N TYR A 230 -4.89 8.97 20.67
CA TYR A 230 -4.95 7.71 21.42
C TYR A 230 -3.60 7.46 22.08
N ALA A 231 -3.63 7.03 23.34
CA ALA A 231 -2.43 6.57 24.02
C ALA A 231 -1.98 5.19 23.54
N HIS A 232 -2.93 4.38 23.07
CA HIS A 232 -2.68 3.04 22.59
C HIS A 232 -3.30 2.78 21.22
N VAL A 233 -2.52 2.26 20.28
CA VAL A 233 -3.02 1.77 18.98
C VAL A 233 -2.67 0.30 18.83
N LEU A 234 -3.70 -0.54 18.76
CA LEU A 234 -3.57 -1.99 18.78
C LEU A 234 -4.06 -2.60 17.46
N GLY A 235 -3.43 -3.67 17.02
CA GLY A 235 -3.86 -4.44 15.88
C GLY A 235 -3.00 -5.69 15.71
N VAL A 236 -2.96 -6.24 14.50
CA VAL A 236 -2.12 -7.40 14.18
C VAL A 236 -0.98 -7.02 13.24
N ARG A 237 -1.30 -6.60 12.01
CA ARG A 237 -0.29 -6.21 11.01
C ARG A 237 -0.81 -5.17 10.02
N SER A 238 -1.69 -4.29 10.50
CA SER A 238 -2.29 -3.24 9.68
C SER A 238 -1.27 -2.15 9.35
N THR A 239 -1.35 -1.56 8.15
CA THR A 239 -0.54 -0.40 7.77
C THR A 239 -0.75 0.79 8.71
N VAL A 240 -1.93 0.89 9.31
CA VAL A 240 -2.28 1.91 10.31
C VAL A 240 -1.33 1.90 11.50
N LEU A 241 -0.82 0.74 11.93
CA LEU A 241 0.13 0.69 13.06
C LEU A 241 1.42 1.46 12.77
N PHE A 242 1.87 1.44 11.51
CA PHE A 242 3.07 2.14 11.08
C PHE A 242 2.80 3.64 10.93
N LEU A 243 1.65 4.00 10.35
CA LEU A 243 1.22 5.40 10.23
C LEU A 243 0.93 6.03 11.59
N ALA A 244 0.43 5.27 12.57
CA ALA A 244 0.23 5.74 13.94
C ALA A 244 1.53 6.26 14.56
N ARG A 245 2.68 5.64 14.25
CA ARG A 245 3.99 6.09 14.74
C ARG A 245 4.39 7.43 14.11
N GLU A 246 4.09 7.63 12.84
CA GLU A 246 4.31 8.89 12.12
C GLU A 246 3.42 10.00 12.70
N ILE A 247 2.14 9.71 12.96
CA ILE A 247 1.15 10.68 13.44
C ILE A 247 1.39 11.10 14.88
N TYR A 248 1.59 10.14 15.80
CA TYR A 248 1.64 10.44 17.23
C TYR A 248 3.05 10.58 17.80
N GLY A 249 4.08 10.13 17.07
CA GLY A 249 5.46 10.14 17.54
C GLY A 249 5.73 9.04 18.58
N PRO A 250 6.84 9.14 19.34
CA PRO A 250 7.35 8.06 20.20
C PRO A 250 6.51 7.76 21.45
N GLU A 251 5.71 8.72 21.93
CA GLU A 251 4.98 8.63 23.21
C GLU A 251 3.79 7.67 23.16
N THR A 252 3.18 7.46 21.99
CA THR A 252 2.08 6.51 21.84
C THR A 252 2.60 5.07 21.83
N SER A 253 1.93 4.23 22.62
CA SER A 253 2.17 2.79 22.64
C SER A 253 1.43 2.14 21.47
N ILE A 254 2.18 1.48 20.59
CA ILE A 254 1.64 0.83 19.40
C ILE A 254 1.98 -0.65 19.51
N ILE A 255 0.96 -1.51 19.43
CA ILE A 255 1.10 -2.93 19.76
C ILE A 255 0.48 -3.81 18.67
N ALA A 256 1.27 -4.77 18.21
CA ALA A 256 0.90 -5.80 17.26
C ALA A 256 0.75 -7.14 17.97
N PHE A 257 -0.45 -7.71 17.98
CA PHE A 257 -0.77 -8.99 18.62
C PHE A 257 -0.81 -10.14 17.61
N GLY A 258 -0.35 -11.32 18.04
CA GLY A 258 -0.57 -12.59 17.34
C GLY A 258 0.22 -12.73 16.05
N LEU A 259 1.31 -11.99 15.87
CA LEU A 259 2.14 -12.06 14.67
C LEU A 259 2.75 -13.45 14.45
N ASP A 260 3.01 -14.19 15.52
CA ASP A 260 3.46 -15.59 15.50
C ASP A 260 2.43 -16.54 14.85
N ARG A 261 1.14 -16.19 14.91
CA ARG A 261 0.01 -16.97 14.37
C ARG A 261 -0.33 -16.61 12.92
N VAL A 262 0.23 -15.53 12.38
CA VAL A 262 -0.04 -15.08 11.01
C VAL A 262 0.68 -15.99 9.99
N ARG A 263 -0.04 -16.40 8.95
CA ARG A 263 0.51 -17.07 7.78
C ARG A 263 1.14 -16.05 6.83
N PHE A 264 2.46 -15.99 6.80
CA PHE A 264 3.23 -15.18 5.84
C PHE A 264 3.47 -15.95 4.54
N LYS A 265 3.66 -15.24 3.43
CA LYS A 265 3.97 -15.86 2.13
C LYS A 265 5.39 -16.41 2.08
N SER A 266 6.31 -15.82 2.85
CA SER A 266 7.68 -16.30 3.00
C SER A 266 8.28 -15.92 4.36
N ALA A 267 9.34 -16.62 4.76
CA ALA A 267 10.10 -16.27 5.96
C ALA A 267 10.74 -14.88 5.89
N GLU A 268 11.12 -14.44 4.69
CA GLU A 268 11.62 -13.09 4.43
C GLU A 268 10.54 -12.03 4.69
N GLU A 269 9.30 -12.23 4.19
CA GLU A 269 8.20 -11.30 4.48
C GLU A 269 7.93 -11.17 5.98
N ARG A 270 8.05 -12.28 6.72
CA ARG A 270 7.92 -12.26 8.18
C ARG A 270 9.04 -11.44 8.84
N ARG A 271 10.28 -11.66 8.41
CA ARG A 271 11.45 -10.95 8.95
C ARG A 271 11.36 -9.46 8.67
N ASP A 272 11.10 -9.07 7.44
CA ASP A 272 10.98 -7.66 7.02
C ASP A 272 9.91 -6.92 7.84
N MET A 273 8.76 -7.59 8.08
CA MET A 273 7.68 -7.02 8.90
C MET A 273 8.11 -6.79 10.36
N LEU A 274 8.80 -7.78 10.95
CA LEU A 274 9.29 -7.68 12.33
C LEU A 274 10.39 -6.63 12.45
N ASP A 275 11.32 -6.58 11.49
CA ASP A 275 12.40 -5.59 11.45
C ASP A 275 11.82 -4.16 11.34
N LEU A 276 10.79 -3.98 10.52
CA LEU A 276 10.07 -2.71 10.39
C LEU A 276 9.34 -2.32 11.68
N MET A 277 8.62 -3.25 12.30
CA MET A 277 7.94 -3.02 13.58
C MET A 277 8.95 -2.65 14.67
N HIS A 278 10.07 -3.36 14.76
CA HIS A 278 11.14 -3.06 15.70
C HIS A 278 11.76 -1.68 15.43
N HIS A 279 12.05 -1.35 14.17
CA HIS A 279 12.57 -0.04 13.77
C HIS A 279 11.65 1.10 14.22
N LEU A 280 10.33 0.91 14.08
CA LEU A 280 9.31 1.87 14.48
C LEU A 280 8.86 1.74 15.93
N LYS A 281 9.56 0.94 16.74
CA LYS A 281 9.24 0.69 18.17
C LYS A 281 7.78 0.28 18.37
N ILE A 282 7.26 -0.56 17.48
CA ILE A 282 5.97 -1.23 17.62
C ILE A 282 6.22 -2.48 18.46
N GLU A 283 5.51 -2.60 19.57
CA GLU A 283 5.61 -3.75 20.46
C GLU A 283 4.93 -4.96 19.82
N VAL A 284 5.62 -6.11 19.79
CA VAL A 284 5.08 -7.35 19.24
C VAL A 284 4.75 -8.30 20.39
N ARG A 285 3.50 -8.76 20.44
CA ARG A 285 2.97 -9.68 21.45
C ARG A 285 2.39 -10.94 20.82
#